data_AF-A0A5N8YDJ8-F1
#
_entry.id   AF-A0A5N8YDJ8-F1
#
_cell.length_a   1.000
_cell.length_b   1.000
_cell.length_c   1.000
_cell.angle_alpha   90.00
_cell.angle_beta   90.00
_cell.angle_gamma   90.00
#
_symmetry.space_group_name_H-M   'P 1'
#
loop_
_entity.id
_entity.type
_entity.pdbx_description
1 polymer ?
#
loop_
_entity_poly.entity_id
_entity_poly.type
_entity_poly.pdbx_seq_one_letter_code
_entity_poly.pdbx_strand_id
1 'polypeptide(L)'
;MNLKSEDKARIKRDRARDAIALALASRWEEAEALNREIVVDFPRDVEAYNRLGKALSELGQYKRAKEAFSQALDISPANGIARKNLQRLAHLNEEAATPKHGSKVTPRLFIEERGKTATVSLRNLPAGGDHLRMAPGDAVELRISDDGLTVESPEEQYLGEIEPKLAQPLARLIEGGNRYAAAVTSVKEQSLVIIIKEIYQHRSQYGTISFPNNQPTGGIYPYPGAPPLPSDMDLEEEEIEFERPPIIDWDDEGDATIPAPPLGR
;
A
#
# COMPACT_ATOMS: atom_id res chain seq x y z
N MET A 1 41.66 0.20 17.88
CA MET A 1 41.46 0.43 16.43
C MET A 1 40.04 -0.02 16.03
N ASN A 2 39.01 0.82 16.22
CA ASN A 2 37.60 0.50 15.88
C ASN A 2 36.96 1.45 14.82
N LEU A 3 37.64 2.56 14.49
CA LEU A 3 37.10 3.62 13.62
C LEU A 3 36.65 3.11 12.24
N LYS A 4 37.39 2.17 11.63
CA LYS A 4 37.04 1.61 10.30
C LYS A 4 35.74 0.80 10.29
N SER A 5 35.34 0.22 11.43
CA SER A 5 34.09 -0.55 11.54
C SER A 5 32.90 0.37 11.77
N GLU A 6 33.08 1.37 12.64
CA GLU A 6 32.08 2.40 12.91
C GLU A 6 31.79 3.27 11.68
N ASP A 7 32.82 3.63 10.91
CA ASP A 7 32.65 4.37 9.66
C ASP A 7 31.87 3.56 8.62
N LYS A 8 32.14 2.24 8.50
CA LYS A 8 31.37 1.36 7.62
C LYS A 8 29.92 1.21 8.08
N ALA A 9 29.67 1.10 9.38
CA ALA A 9 28.32 1.03 9.94
C ALA A 9 27.53 2.34 9.69
N ARG A 10 28.19 3.49 9.80
CA ARG A 10 27.61 4.79 9.46
C ARG A 10 27.25 4.87 7.99
N ILE A 11 28.20 4.57 7.09
CA ILE A 11 27.98 4.54 5.63
C ILE A 11 26.82 3.61 5.26
N LYS A 12 26.74 2.43 5.89
CA LYS A 12 25.64 1.49 5.69
C LYS A 12 24.29 2.12 6.06
N ARG A 13 24.19 2.74 7.23
CA ARG A 13 22.94 3.36 7.71
C ARG A 13 22.50 4.51 6.81
N ASP A 14 23.44 5.35 6.38
CA ASP A 14 23.16 6.49 5.52
C ASP A 14 22.63 6.01 4.16
N ARG A 15 23.33 5.06 3.51
CA ARG A 15 22.86 4.45 2.26
C ARG A 15 21.53 3.73 2.41
N ALA A 16 21.30 3.04 3.52
CA ALA A 16 20.02 2.38 3.79
C ALA A 16 18.88 3.39 3.93
N ARG A 17 19.13 4.52 4.59
CA ARG A 17 18.16 5.62 4.72
C ARG A 17 17.82 6.23 3.36
N ASP A 18 18.83 6.49 2.54
CA ASP A 18 18.64 7.05 1.20
C ASP A 18 17.88 6.08 0.30
N ALA A 19 18.19 4.78 0.37
CA ALA A 19 17.49 3.75 -0.38
C ALA A 19 16.01 3.65 0.01
N ILE A 20 15.70 3.80 1.30
CA ILE A 20 14.32 3.87 1.79
C ILE A 20 13.62 5.13 1.28
N ALA A 21 14.30 6.28 1.31
CA ALA A 21 13.73 7.54 0.81
C ALA A 21 13.41 7.47 -0.69
N LEU A 22 14.31 6.89 -1.49
CA LEU A 22 14.10 6.65 -2.92
C LEU A 22 12.90 5.72 -3.18
N ALA A 23 12.78 4.64 -2.40
CA ALA A 23 11.63 3.73 -2.47
C ALA A 23 10.30 4.42 -2.11
N LEU A 24 10.28 5.24 -1.05
CA LEU A 24 9.09 6.02 -0.68
C LEU A 24 8.70 7.04 -1.76
N ALA A 25 9.69 7.58 -2.48
CA ALA A 25 9.48 8.44 -3.64
C ALA A 25 9.15 7.68 -4.94
N SER A 26 8.94 6.36 -4.88
CA SER A 26 8.68 5.50 -6.05
C SER A 26 9.78 5.51 -7.13
N ARG A 27 11.02 5.89 -6.77
CA ARG A 27 12.21 5.86 -7.63
C ARG A 27 12.88 4.50 -7.50
N TRP A 28 12.25 3.48 -8.05
CA TRP A 28 12.60 2.07 -7.81
C TRP A 28 13.93 1.67 -8.45
N GLU A 29 14.27 2.21 -9.62
CA GLU A 29 15.54 1.97 -10.31
C GLU A 29 16.74 2.43 -9.46
N GLU A 30 16.62 3.60 -8.83
CA GLU A 30 17.67 4.17 -8.00
C GLU A 30 17.73 3.46 -6.64
N ALA A 31 16.57 3.12 -6.06
CA ALA A 31 16.52 2.29 -4.86
C ALA A 31 17.13 0.90 -5.10
N GLU A 32 16.91 0.31 -6.28
CA GLU A 32 17.51 -0.96 -6.70
C GLU A 32 19.03 -0.85 -6.78
N ALA A 33 19.53 0.15 -7.51
CA ALA A 33 20.96 0.39 -7.66
C ALA A 33 21.65 0.59 -6.29
N LEU A 34 21.08 1.42 -5.43
CA LEU A 34 21.66 1.70 -4.12
C LEU A 34 21.63 0.48 -3.19
N ASN A 35 20.53 -0.30 -3.17
CA ASN A 35 20.52 -1.54 -2.38
C ASN A 35 21.47 -2.59 -2.95
N ARG A 36 21.71 -2.60 -4.27
CA ARG A 36 22.72 -3.47 -4.90
C ARG A 36 24.13 -3.13 -4.40
N GLU A 37 24.47 -1.85 -4.29
CA GLU A 37 25.73 -1.42 -3.69
C GLU A 37 25.85 -1.84 -2.22
N ILE A 38 24.76 -1.70 -1.45
CA ILE A 38 24.73 -2.11 -0.04
C ILE A 38 24.99 -3.62 0.10
N VAL A 39 24.39 -4.48 -0.73
CA VAL A 39 24.63 -5.94 -0.62
C VAL A 39 26.02 -6.36 -1.10
N VAL A 40 26.66 -5.59 -1.99
CA VAL A 40 28.06 -5.82 -2.38
C VAL A 40 29.01 -5.52 -1.21
N ASP A 41 28.80 -4.39 -0.53
CA ASP A 41 29.65 -3.99 0.60
C ASP A 41 29.30 -4.74 1.89
N PHE A 42 28.04 -5.17 2.04
CA PHE A 42 27.49 -5.84 3.22
C PHE A 42 26.69 -7.09 2.82
N PRO A 43 27.36 -8.17 2.39
CA PRO A 43 26.71 -9.36 1.80
C PRO A 43 25.88 -10.19 2.78
N ARG A 44 25.88 -9.86 4.08
CA ARG A 44 25.02 -10.49 5.10
C ARG A 44 23.89 -9.57 5.60
N ASP A 45 23.63 -8.47 4.89
CA ASP A 45 22.56 -7.55 5.28
C ASP A 45 21.19 -8.01 4.77
N VAL A 46 20.48 -8.72 5.64
CA VAL A 46 19.12 -9.23 5.38
C VAL A 46 18.16 -8.12 4.92
N GLU A 47 18.24 -6.95 5.54
CA GLU A 47 17.34 -5.84 5.22
C GLU A 47 17.63 -5.23 3.85
N ALA A 48 18.89 -5.21 3.41
CA ALA A 48 19.24 -4.75 2.07
C ALA A 48 18.73 -5.71 1.01
N TYR A 49 18.82 -7.02 1.23
CA TYR A 49 18.20 -8.01 0.33
C TYR A 49 16.68 -7.89 0.28
N ASN A 50 16.02 -7.62 1.40
CA ASN A 50 14.58 -7.36 1.42
C ASN A 50 14.20 -6.11 0.61
N ARG A 51 14.93 -5.01 0.81
CA ARG A 51 14.71 -3.75 0.05
C ARG A 51 15.02 -3.93 -1.42
N LEU A 52 16.10 -4.64 -1.77
CA LEU A 52 16.47 -4.98 -3.15
C LEU A 52 15.38 -5.82 -3.83
N GLY A 53 14.92 -6.89 -3.16
CA GLY A 53 13.84 -7.73 -3.66
C GLY A 53 12.55 -6.93 -3.85
N LYS A 54 12.22 -6.03 -2.93
CA LYS A 54 11.08 -5.13 -3.06
C LYS A 54 11.22 -4.23 -4.28
N ALA A 55 12.34 -3.53 -4.44
CA ALA A 55 12.58 -2.65 -5.58
C ALA A 55 12.50 -3.42 -6.92
N LEU A 56 13.12 -4.60 -7.01
CA LEU A 56 13.07 -5.45 -8.19
C LEU A 56 11.64 -5.95 -8.52
N SER A 57 10.84 -6.28 -7.50
CA SER A 57 9.43 -6.62 -7.69
C SER A 57 8.64 -5.45 -8.28
N GLU A 58 8.86 -4.24 -7.79
CA GLU A 58 8.17 -3.05 -8.31
C GLU A 58 8.62 -2.66 -9.73
N LEU A 59 9.81 -3.10 -10.13
CA LEU A 59 10.32 -2.97 -11.50
C LEU A 59 9.87 -4.12 -12.42
N GLY A 60 9.03 -5.04 -11.94
CA GLY A 60 8.60 -6.22 -12.70
C GLY A 60 9.69 -7.28 -12.93
N GLN A 61 10.87 -7.12 -12.31
CA GLN A 61 11.99 -8.05 -12.43
C GLN A 61 11.86 -9.23 -11.47
N TYR A 62 10.76 -9.99 -11.59
CA TYR A 62 10.33 -11.00 -10.61
C TYR A 62 11.36 -12.10 -10.36
N LYS A 63 12.09 -12.54 -11.37
CA LYS A 63 13.15 -13.55 -11.21
C LYS A 63 14.25 -13.07 -10.25
N ARG A 64 14.75 -11.85 -10.48
CA ARG A 64 15.80 -11.24 -9.66
C ARG A 64 15.27 -10.86 -8.28
N ALA A 65 14.00 -10.49 -8.18
CA ALA A 65 13.34 -10.25 -6.90
C ALA A 65 13.27 -11.54 -6.05
N LYS A 66 12.87 -12.67 -6.66
CA LYS A 66 12.88 -13.99 -6.00
C LYS A 66 14.29 -14.33 -5.51
N GLU A 67 15.32 -14.16 -6.34
CA GLU A 67 16.72 -14.38 -5.95
C GLU A 67 17.11 -13.54 -4.73
N ALA A 68 16.79 -12.25 -4.70
CA ALA A 68 17.10 -11.37 -3.58
C ALA A 68 16.38 -11.78 -2.28
N PHE A 69 15.09 -12.13 -2.34
CA PHE A 69 14.37 -12.61 -1.15
C PHE A 69 14.86 -13.99 -0.68
N SER A 70 15.28 -14.87 -1.60
CA SER A 70 15.91 -16.14 -1.24
C SER A 70 17.22 -15.92 -0.50
N GLN A 71 18.06 -14.98 -0.94
CA GLN A 71 19.28 -14.60 -0.22
C GLN A 71 18.97 -14.07 1.19
N ALA A 72 17.90 -13.28 1.36
CA ALA A 72 17.47 -12.84 2.69
C ALA A 72 17.09 -14.02 3.60
N LEU A 73 16.43 -15.06 3.06
CA LEU A 73 16.09 -16.28 3.80
C LEU A 73 17.29 -17.19 4.07
N ASP A 74 18.27 -17.25 3.15
CA ASP A 74 19.50 -18.00 3.35
C ASP A 74 20.30 -17.44 4.54
N ILE A 75 20.31 -16.12 4.69
CA ILE A 75 20.96 -15.44 5.82
C ILE A 75 20.10 -15.52 7.09
N SER A 76 18.78 -15.35 6.96
CA SER A 76 17.82 -15.37 8.06
C SER A 76 16.57 -16.19 7.72
N PRO A 77 16.56 -17.50 8.02
CA PRO A 77 15.43 -18.38 7.70
C PRO A 77 14.11 -17.96 8.37
N ALA A 78 14.18 -17.20 9.47
CA ALA A 78 13.02 -16.69 10.19
C ALA A 78 12.42 -15.41 9.57
N ASN A 79 13.01 -14.86 8.50
CA ASN A 79 12.54 -13.61 7.91
C ASN A 79 11.14 -13.75 7.28
N GLY A 80 10.11 -13.34 8.02
CA GLY A 80 8.72 -13.40 7.57
C GLY A 80 8.41 -12.47 6.40
N ILE A 81 9.17 -11.39 6.22
CA ILE A 81 8.98 -10.44 5.11
C ILE A 81 9.40 -11.12 3.80
N ALA A 82 10.59 -11.72 3.76
CA ALA A 82 11.09 -12.43 2.59
C ALA A 82 10.18 -13.60 2.20
N ARG A 83 9.74 -14.40 3.18
CA ARG A 83 8.80 -15.53 2.94
C ARG A 83 7.48 -15.06 2.33
N LYS A 84 6.86 -14.02 2.88
CA LYS A 84 5.59 -13.47 2.37
C LYS A 84 5.75 -12.94 0.94
N ASN A 85 6.85 -12.25 0.65
CA ASN A 85 7.10 -11.74 -0.69
C ASN A 85 7.39 -12.86 -1.70
N LEU A 86 8.16 -13.89 -1.32
CA LEU A 86 8.37 -15.05 -2.19
C LEU A 86 7.08 -15.81 -2.49
N GLN A 87 6.22 -16.02 -1.49
CA GLN A 87 4.92 -16.64 -1.69
C GLN A 87 4.09 -15.83 -2.69
N ARG A 88 4.04 -14.50 -2.53
CA ARG A 88 3.37 -13.61 -3.48
C ARG A 88 3.95 -13.74 -4.89
N LEU A 89 5.29 -13.73 -5.02
CA LEU A 89 5.98 -13.83 -6.31
C LEU A 89 5.88 -15.22 -6.94
N ALA A 90 5.63 -16.29 -6.17
CA ALA A 90 5.49 -17.65 -6.68
C ALA A 90 4.29 -17.80 -7.63
N HIS A 91 3.24 -17.00 -7.40
CA HIS A 91 2.05 -16.94 -8.26
C HIS A 91 2.25 -16.05 -9.50
N LEU A 92 3.40 -15.37 -9.63
CA LEU A 92 3.75 -14.55 -10.79
C LEU A 92 4.69 -15.33 -11.71
N ASN A 93 4.25 -15.54 -12.95
CA ASN A 93 4.90 -16.42 -13.92
C ASN A 93 6.22 -15.82 -14.46
N GLU A 94 7.21 -16.67 -14.75
CA GLU A 94 8.59 -16.28 -15.13
C GLU A 94 8.73 -15.73 -16.56
N GLU A 95 7.71 -15.88 -17.40
CA GLU A 95 7.78 -15.55 -18.84
C GLU A 95 7.14 -14.20 -19.22
N ALA A 96 6.62 -13.43 -18.26
CA ALA A 96 5.89 -12.18 -18.53
C ALA A 96 6.70 -10.89 -18.29
N ALA A 97 8.03 -10.93 -18.27
CA ALA A 97 8.84 -9.80 -17.82
C ALA A 97 9.60 -9.09 -18.97
N THR A 98 8.86 -8.38 -19.80
CA THR A 98 9.11 -6.93 -19.96
C THR A 98 7.80 -6.18 -20.25
N PRO A 99 7.12 -5.64 -19.23
CA PRO A 99 6.31 -4.45 -19.40
C PRO A 99 7.19 -3.23 -19.09
N LYS A 100 7.17 -2.25 -20.01
CA LYS A 100 7.74 -0.93 -19.82
C LYS A 100 6.94 -0.18 -18.76
N HIS A 101 7.60 0.76 -18.08
CA HIS A 101 7.05 1.70 -17.10
C HIS A 101 5.56 2.04 -17.26
N GLY A 102 4.82 1.99 -16.16
CA GLY A 102 3.44 2.50 -15.99
C GLY A 102 2.64 1.51 -15.17
N SER A 103 1.98 1.82 -14.06
CA SER A 103 1.13 2.97 -13.80
C SER A 103 0.68 2.93 -12.33
N LYS A 104 1.61 3.10 -11.38
CA LYS A 104 1.21 3.19 -9.97
C LYS A 104 0.43 4.48 -9.72
N VAL A 105 -0.74 4.38 -9.09
CA VAL A 105 -1.59 5.55 -8.88
C VAL A 105 -1.11 6.37 -7.69
N THR A 106 -1.20 7.70 -7.82
CA THR A 106 -0.74 8.62 -6.76
C THR A 106 -1.49 8.39 -5.45
N PRO A 107 -0.84 8.49 -4.28
CA PRO A 107 -1.46 8.31 -2.95
C PRO A 107 -2.75 9.12 -2.70
N ARG A 108 -2.94 10.24 -3.43
CA ARG A 108 -4.13 11.10 -3.36
C ARG A 108 -5.42 10.42 -3.84
N LEU A 109 -5.30 9.35 -4.64
CA LEU A 109 -6.45 8.57 -5.08
C LEU A 109 -7.10 7.80 -3.91
N PHE A 110 -6.31 7.42 -2.90
CA PHE A 110 -6.76 6.65 -1.75
C PHE A 110 -7.43 7.49 -0.65
N ILE A 111 -7.49 8.81 -0.81
CA ILE A 111 -8.22 9.68 0.13
C ILE A 111 -9.70 9.60 -0.20
N GLU A 112 -10.46 8.96 0.69
CA GLU A 112 -11.92 8.81 0.60
C GLU A 112 -12.61 10.16 0.81
N GLU A 113 -13.19 10.70 -0.26
CA GLU A 113 -14.01 11.91 -0.21
C GLU A 113 -15.48 11.49 -0.31
N ARG A 114 -16.30 11.85 0.69
CA ARG A 114 -17.74 11.54 0.69
C ARG A 114 -18.39 12.00 -0.61
N GLY A 115 -19.11 11.09 -1.28
CA GLY A 115 -19.83 11.35 -2.53
C GLY A 115 -18.98 11.36 -3.80
N LYS A 116 -17.64 11.34 -3.70
CA LYS A 116 -16.71 11.33 -4.83
C LYS A 116 -15.88 10.06 -4.95
N THR A 117 -15.77 9.30 -3.87
CA THR A 117 -15.00 8.05 -3.83
C THR A 117 -15.90 6.89 -3.42
N ALA A 118 -15.73 5.74 -4.09
CA ALA A 118 -16.31 4.48 -3.67
C ALA A 118 -15.35 3.30 -3.78
N THR A 119 -15.45 2.39 -2.82
CA THR A 119 -14.72 1.12 -2.80
C THR A 119 -15.65 0.02 -3.26
N VAL A 120 -15.26 -0.72 -4.30
CA VAL A 120 -16.12 -1.63 -5.05
C VAL A 120 -15.44 -2.98 -5.19
N SER A 121 -16.17 -4.05 -4.87
CA SER A 121 -15.76 -5.43 -5.14
C SER A 121 -16.21 -5.82 -6.55
N LEU A 122 -15.29 -6.33 -7.36
CA LEU A 122 -15.59 -6.78 -8.71
C LEU A 122 -16.29 -8.14 -8.72
N ARG A 123 -17.19 -8.32 -9.69
CA ARG A 123 -17.89 -9.57 -9.99
C ARG A 123 -17.32 -10.17 -11.26
N ASN A 124 -17.63 -11.44 -11.51
CA ASN A 124 -17.24 -12.17 -12.73
C ASN A 124 -15.73 -12.12 -13.01
N LEU A 125 -14.92 -12.45 -11.99
CA LEU A 125 -13.47 -12.47 -12.08
C LEU A 125 -12.99 -13.55 -13.08
N PRO A 126 -11.90 -13.31 -13.82
CA PRO A 126 -11.38 -14.28 -14.77
C PRO A 126 -10.91 -15.56 -14.06
N ALA A 127 -11.35 -16.72 -14.57
CA ALA A 127 -11.01 -18.03 -14.00
C ALA A 127 -9.51 -18.36 -14.04
N GLY A 128 -8.74 -17.68 -14.91
CA GLY A 128 -7.29 -17.84 -15.05
C GLY A 128 -6.46 -17.16 -13.95
N GLY A 129 -7.09 -16.40 -13.05
CA GLY A 129 -6.36 -15.70 -11.99
C GLY A 129 -5.58 -14.48 -12.48
N ASP A 130 -5.92 -13.91 -13.64
CA ASP A 130 -5.22 -12.74 -14.21
C ASP A 130 -5.27 -11.54 -13.25
N HIS A 131 -6.32 -11.42 -12.43
CA HIS A 131 -6.42 -10.40 -11.38
C HIS A 131 -5.37 -10.54 -10.26
N LEU A 132 -4.77 -11.73 -10.08
CA LEU A 132 -3.71 -11.95 -9.09
C LEU A 132 -2.37 -11.30 -9.47
N ARG A 133 -2.22 -10.88 -10.73
CA ARG A 133 -1.06 -10.10 -11.18
C ARG A 133 -1.09 -8.67 -10.67
N MET A 134 -2.27 -8.17 -10.32
CA MET A 134 -2.45 -6.82 -9.81
C MET A 134 -1.91 -6.70 -8.38
N ALA A 135 -1.39 -5.53 -8.05
CA ALA A 135 -1.00 -5.12 -6.71
C ALA A 135 -1.97 -4.05 -6.19
N PRO A 136 -2.22 -4.01 -4.86
CA PRO A 136 -2.74 -2.81 -4.24
C PRO A 136 -1.89 -1.59 -4.62
N GLY A 137 -2.51 -0.56 -5.18
CA GLY A 137 -1.80 0.60 -5.75
C GLY A 137 -1.81 0.70 -7.27
N ASP A 138 -2.12 -0.38 -7.99
CA ASP A 138 -2.06 -0.40 -9.45
C ASP A 138 -3.28 0.30 -10.06
N ALA A 139 -3.05 1.04 -11.14
CA ALA A 139 -4.13 1.66 -11.91
C ALA A 139 -4.97 0.60 -12.61
N VAL A 140 -6.28 0.88 -12.68
CA VAL A 140 -7.20 0.13 -13.54
C VAL A 140 -8.08 1.11 -14.31
N GLU A 141 -8.52 0.68 -15.48
CA GLU A 141 -9.36 1.48 -16.37
C GLU A 141 -10.80 0.99 -16.33
N LEU A 142 -11.73 1.93 -16.41
CA LEU A 142 -13.16 1.65 -16.46
C LEU A 142 -13.63 1.76 -17.90
N ARG A 143 -14.26 0.71 -18.43
CA ARG A 143 -14.79 0.67 -19.79
C ARG A 143 -16.30 0.45 -19.77
N ILE A 144 -17.01 1.18 -20.63
CA ILE A 144 -18.45 1.02 -20.83
C ILE A 144 -18.67 -0.24 -21.66
N SER A 145 -19.56 -1.10 -21.18
CA SER A 145 -20.01 -2.32 -21.86
C SER A 145 -21.53 -2.32 -21.94
N ASP A 146 -22.11 -3.15 -22.81
CA ASP A 146 -23.56 -3.19 -23.07
C ASP A 146 -24.39 -3.47 -21.80
N ASP A 147 -23.85 -4.25 -20.86
CA ASP A 147 -24.48 -4.62 -19.59
C ASP A 147 -23.96 -3.85 -18.36
N GLY A 148 -23.08 -2.85 -18.54
CA GLY A 148 -22.60 -2.02 -17.42
C GLY A 148 -21.20 -1.45 -17.60
N LEU A 149 -20.35 -1.66 -16.58
CA LEU A 149 -18.99 -1.12 -16.53
C LEU A 149 -18.02 -2.25 -16.20
N THR A 150 -17.11 -2.52 -17.13
CA THR A 150 -16.02 -3.47 -16.97
C THR A 150 -14.77 -2.76 -16.47
N VAL A 151 -13.91 -3.53 -15.81
CA VAL A 151 -12.62 -3.06 -15.29
C VAL A 151 -11.52 -3.81 -16.00
N GLU A 152 -10.59 -3.06 -16.57
CA GLU A 152 -9.46 -3.57 -17.33
C GLU A 152 -8.14 -3.10 -16.73
N SER A 153 -7.09 -3.87 -16.94
CA SER A 153 -5.72 -3.43 -16.65
C SER A 153 -5.26 -2.41 -17.71
N PRO A 154 -4.17 -1.67 -17.45
CA PRO A 154 -3.52 -0.83 -18.47
C PRO A 154 -3.03 -1.61 -19.71
N GLU A 155 -2.96 -2.94 -19.61
CA GLU A 155 -2.62 -3.85 -20.71
C GLU A 155 -3.88 -4.35 -21.45
N GLU A 156 -5.03 -3.70 -21.24
CA GLU A 156 -6.35 -4.07 -21.79
C GLU A 156 -6.81 -5.49 -21.41
N GLN A 157 -6.31 -6.00 -20.28
CA GLN A 157 -6.72 -7.31 -19.77
C GLN A 157 -7.96 -7.16 -18.87
N TYR A 158 -9.00 -7.92 -19.14
CA TYR A 158 -10.23 -7.93 -18.36
C TYR A 158 -10.00 -8.44 -16.91
N LEU A 159 -10.42 -7.65 -15.92
CA LEU A 159 -10.25 -7.93 -14.48
C LEU A 159 -11.56 -8.25 -13.77
N GLY A 160 -12.71 -7.85 -14.33
CA GLY A 160 -14.04 -8.10 -13.75
C GLY A 160 -15.05 -7.01 -14.11
N GLU A 161 -16.25 -7.11 -13.52
CA GLU A 161 -17.36 -6.18 -13.74
C GLU A 161 -17.78 -5.50 -12.44
N ILE A 162 -18.27 -4.28 -12.54
CA ILE A 162 -18.90 -3.56 -11.43
C ILE A 162 -20.35 -4.02 -11.29
N GLU A 163 -20.87 -4.08 -10.05
CA GLU A 163 -22.27 -4.42 -9.81
C GLU A 163 -23.22 -3.49 -10.60
N PRO A 164 -24.24 -4.03 -11.32
CA PRO A 164 -25.12 -3.25 -12.19
C PRO A 164 -25.77 -2.02 -11.54
N LYS A 165 -26.09 -2.11 -10.24
CA LYS A 165 -26.67 -1.01 -9.46
C LYS A 165 -25.78 0.24 -9.42
N LEU A 166 -24.47 0.04 -9.43
CA LEU A 166 -23.48 1.11 -9.44
C LEU A 166 -22.95 1.39 -10.86
N ALA A 167 -22.86 0.37 -11.70
CA ALA A 167 -22.36 0.48 -13.06
C ALA A 167 -23.24 1.38 -13.95
N GLN A 168 -24.57 1.22 -13.91
CA GLN A 168 -25.47 1.97 -14.80
C GLN A 168 -25.47 3.49 -14.53
N PRO A 169 -25.56 3.99 -13.28
CA PRO A 169 -25.43 5.41 -13.01
C PRO A 169 -24.05 5.97 -13.39
N LEU A 170 -22.97 5.21 -13.12
CA LEU A 170 -21.61 5.63 -13.47
C LEU A 170 -21.43 5.72 -14.99
N ALA A 171 -21.92 4.76 -15.75
CA ALA A 171 -21.84 4.78 -17.22
C ALA A 171 -22.50 6.06 -17.78
N ARG A 172 -23.70 6.42 -17.30
CA ARG A 172 -24.38 7.67 -17.71
C ARG A 172 -23.59 8.93 -17.33
N LEU A 173 -22.90 8.92 -16.19
CA LEU A 173 -22.07 10.05 -15.77
C LEU A 173 -20.80 10.15 -16.63
N ILE A 174 -20.20 9.03 -16.98
CA ILE A 174 -19.05 8.96 -17.90
C ILE A 174 -19.45 9.46 -19.29
N GLU A 175 -20.59 8.99 -19.83
CA GLU A 175 -21.16 9.50 -21.08
C GLU A 175 -21.47 11.01 -21.02
N GLY A 176 -21.91 11.49 -19.86
CA GLY A 176 -22.11 12.91 -19.55
C GLY A 176 -20.82 13.73 -19.42
N GLY A 177 -19.65 13.11 -19.58
CA GLY A 177 -18.34 13.76 -19.60
C GLY A 177 -17.59 13.74 -18.26
N ASN A 178 -18.11 13.09 -17.22
CA ASN A 178 -17.36 12.89 -15.98
C ASN A 178 -16.19 11.93 -16.21
N ARG A 179 -15.10 12.14 -15.48
CA ARG A 179 -13.93 11.25 -15.53
C ARG A 179 -13.63 10.72 -14.14
N TYR A 180 -13.26 9.44 -14.13
CA TYR A 180 -12.95 8.70 -12.92
C TYR A 180 -11.56 8.12 -13.02
N ALA A 181 -10.88 8.03 -11.89
CA ALA A 181 -9.66 7.25 -11.74
C ALA A 181 -9.96 6.07 -10.82
N ALA A 182 -9.40 4.92 -11.13
CA ALA A 182 -9.57 3.72 -10.32
C ALA A 182 -8.23 3.06 -10.01
N ALA A 183 -8.14 2.46 -8.83
CA ALA A 183 -6.97 1.70 -8.42
C ALA A 183 -7.38 0.46 -7.63
N VAL A 184 -6.51 -0.54 -7.66
CA VAL A 184 -6.68 -1.73 -6.85
C VAL A 184 -6.37 -1.43 -5.39
N THR A 185 -7.27 -1.81 -4.48
CA THR A 185 -7.11 -1.67 -3.02
C THR A 185 -6.73 -3.01 -2.38
N SER A 186 -7.37 -4.10 -2.81
CA SER A 186 -7.10 -5.44 -2.28
C SER A 186 -7.29 -6.50 -3.34
N VAL A 187 -6.37 -7.46 -3.37
CA VAL A 187 -6.41 -8.62 -4.27
C VAL A 187 -6.41 -9.90 -3.42
N LYS A 188 -7.39 -10.78 -3.65
CA LYS A 188 -7.45 -12.15 -3.10
C LYS A 188 -7.84 -13.12 -4.21
N GLU A 189 -7.71 -14.42 -3.96
CA GLU A 189 -8.04 -15.49 -4.92
C GLU A 189 -9.42 -15.35 -5.56
N GLN A 190 -10.45 -15.05 -4.77
CA GLN A 190 -11.84 -14.94 -5.23
C GLN A 190 -12.43 -13.53 -5.09
N SER A 191 -11.63 -12.52 -4.79
CA SER A 191 -12.13 -11.15 -4.63
C SER A 191 -11.08 -10.12 -5.06
N LEU A 192 -11.47 -9.23 -5.96
CA LEU A 192 -10.71 -8.05 -6.32
C LEU A 192 -11.50 -6.81 -5.90
N VAL A 193 -10.88 -5.96 -5.09
CA VAL A 193 -11.50 -4.73 -4.59
C VAL A 193 -10.73 -3.55 -5.15
N ILE A 194 -11.46 -2.63 -5.77
CA ILE A 194 -10.93 -1.39 -6.34
C ILE A 194 -11.53 -0.19 -5.62
N ILE A 195 -10.81 0.92 -5.65
CA ILE A 195 -11.33 2.24 -5.31
C ILE A 195 -11.55 3.02 -6.59
N ILE A 196 -12.68 3.69 -6.71
CA ILE A 196 -13.05 4.56 -7.83
C ILE A 196 -13.24 5.95 -7.27
N LYS A 197 -12.58 6.94 -7.88
CA LYS A 197 -12.66 8.34 -7.49
C LYS A 197 -13.02 9.20 -8.69
N GLU A 198 -13.99 10.09 -8.52
CA GLU A 198 -14.28 11.15 -9.47
C GLU A 198 -13.12 12.15 -9.48
N ILE A 199 -12.44 12.27 -10.62
CA ILE A 199 -11.35 13.22 -10.83
C ILE A 199 -11.79 14.47 -11.58
N TYR A 200 -12.94 14.40 -12.26
CA TYR A 200 -13.51 15.50 -13.01
C TYR A 200 -15.02 15.34 -13.15
N GLN A 201 -15.75 16.41 -12.85
CA GLN A 201 -17.18 16.52 -13.09
C GLN A 201 -17.43 17.52 -14.21
N HIS A 202 -18.13 17.07 -15.26
CA HIS A 202 -18.50 17.94 -16.36
C HIS A 202 -19.64 18.88 -15.96
N ARG A 203 -19.71 20.05 -16.61
CA ARG A 203 -20.68 21.09 -16.25
C ARG A 203 -22.15 20.65 -16.39
N SER A 204 -22.43 19.72 -17.31
CA SER A 204 -23.77 19.15 -17.50
C SER A 204 -24.21 18.27 -16.33
N GLN A 205 -23.28 17.76 -15.52
CA GLN A 205 -23.55 16.83 -14.42
C GLN A 205 -23.51 17.51 -13.05
N TYR A 206 -23.34 18.84 -12.97
CA TYR A 206 -23.31 19.56 -11.69
C TYR A 206 -24.55 19.28 -10.83
N GLY A 207 -24.32 19.02 -9.54
CA GLY A 207 -25.37 18.67 -8.57
C GLY A 207 -25.71 17.17 -8.53
N THR A 208 -25.22 16.37 -9.49
CA THR A 208 -25.36 14.90 -9.45
C THR A 208 -24.21 14.29 -8.67
N ILE A 209 -24.51 13.51 -7.64
CA ILE A 209 -23.51 12.82 -6.81
C ILE A 209 -23.19 11.47 -7.47
N SER A 210 -21.91 11.20 -7.73
CA SER A 210 -21.46 9.93 -8.32
C SER A 210 -21.68 8.72 -7.42
N PHE A 211 -21.58 8.91 -6.10
CA PHE A 211 -21.67 7.84 -5.10
C PHE A 211 -22.60 8.20 -3.93
N PRO A 212 -23.93 8.26 -4.12
CA PRO A 212 -24.88 8.76 -3.11
C PRO A 212 -25.08 7.81 -1.91
N ASN A 213 -24.93 6.50 -2.12
CA ASN A 213 -25.18 5.47 -1.10
C ASN A 213 -23.91 4.87 -0.50
N ASN A 214 -22.74 5.45 -0.79
CA ASN A 214 -21.49 4.91 -0.28
C ASN A 214 -21.30 5.34 1.17
N GLN A 215 -21.95 4.62 2.09
CA GLN A 215 -21.50 4.60 3.48
C GLN A 215 -20.07 4.07 3.48
N PRO A 216 -19.13 4.68 4.22
CA PRO A 216 -17.76 4.20 4.28
C PRO A 216 -17.75 2.77 4.80
N THR A 217 -17.65 1.81 3.88
CA THR A 217 -17.44 0.40 4.17
C THR A 217 -15.99 0.21 4.56
N GLY A 218 -15.72 0.39 5.85
CA GLY A 218 -14.42 0.10 6.43
C GLY A 218 -13.52 1.33 6.54
N GLY A 219 -13.94 2.29 7.35
CA GLY A 219 -12.95 3.08 8.08
C GLY A 219 -11.98 2.12 8.77
N ILE A 220 -10.69 2.39 8.63
CA ILE A 220 -9.63 1.73 9.39
C ILE A 220 -9.96 1.93 10.88
N TYR A 221 -10.52 0.91 11.54
CA TYR A 221 -10.44 0.83 12.99
C TYR A 221 -9.00 0.43 13.33
N PRO A 222 -8.24 1.26 14.05
CA PRO A 222 -7.07 0.74 14.75
C PRO A 222 -7.60 -0.17 15.88
N TYR A 223 -7.22 -1.44 15.82
CA TYR A 223 -7.43 -2.52 16.81
C TYR A 223 -8.76 -3.28 16.77
N PRO A 224 -8.73 -4.63 16.57
CA PRO A 224 -9.90 -5.48 16.70
C PRO A 224 -10.11 -5.87 18.17
N GLY A 225 -11.24 -5.48 18.77
CA GLY A 225 -11.65 -6.04 20.07
C GLY A 225 -12.51 -5.18 21.01
N ALA A 226 -12.95 -3.97 20.64
CA ALA A 226 -13.83 -3.20 21.52
C ALA A 226 -15.30 -3.58 21.29
N PRO A 227 -16.07 -3.92 22.35
CA PRO A 227 -17.52 -4.10 22.23
C PRO A 227 -18.18 -2.76 21.85
N PRO A 228 -19.31 -2.77 21.13
CA PRO A 228 -19.98 -1.55 20.71
C PRO A 228 -20.43 -0.76 21.94
N LEU A 229 -20.12 0.54 21.94
CA LEU A 229 -20.57 1.47 22.98
C LEU A 229 -22.10 1.60 22.91
N PRO A 230 -22.82 1.49 24.04
CA PRO A 230 -24.25 1.74 24.10
C PRO A 230 -24.59 3.18 23.71
N SER A 231 -25.72 3.35 23.02
CA SER A 231 -26.12 4.60 22.35
C SER A 231 -26.56 5.75 23.25
N ASP A 232 -26.56 5.58 24.58
CA ASP A 232 -27.10 6.58 25.50
C ASP A 232 -26.06 6.93 26.57
N MET A 233 -25.15 7.84 26.24
CA MET A 233 -24.41 8.61 27.24
C MET A 233 -24.31 10.06 26.77
N ASP A 234 -25.02 10.94 27.48
CA ASP A 234 -24.92 12.39 27.35
C ASP A 234 -23.46 12.82 27.47
N LEU A 235 -23.02 13.64 26.53
CA LEU A 235 -21.68 14.23 26.50
C LEU A 235 -21.62 15.34 27.55
N GLU A 236 -21.12 15.04 28.74
CA GLU A 236 -20.46 16.06 29.56
C GLU A 236 -18.99 16.14 29.10
N GLU A 237 -18.62 17.31 28.56
CA GLU A 237 -17.25 17.63 28.16
C GLU A 237 -16.34 17.62 29.39
N GLU A 238 -15.70 16.50 29.70
CA GLU A 238 -14.51 16.52 30.55
C GLU A 238 -13.31 16.92 29.68
N GLU A 239 -12.79 18.11 29.97
CA GLU A 239 -11.56 18.65 29.44
C GLU A 239 -10.39 17.76 29.89
N ILE A 240 -9.98 16.81 29.05
CA ILE A 240 -8.82 15.95 29.35
C ILE A 240 -7.56 16.79 29.23
N GLU A 241 -7.02 17.19 30.37
CA GLU A 241 -5.72 17.83 30.48
C GLU A 241 -4.64 16.80 30.08
N PHE A 242 -4.05 16.98 28.89
CA PHE A 242 -2.94 16.15 28.43
C PHE A 242 -1.69 16.45 29.27
N GLU A 243 -1.42 15.65 30.29
CA GLU A 243 -0.10 15.63 30.92
C GLU A 243 0.94 15.26 29.86
N ARG A 244 1.85 16.19 29.58
CA ARG A 244 3.00 15.93 28.72
C ARG A 244 3.81 14.80 29.36
N PRO A 245 4.21 13.77 28.60
CA PRO A 245 5.07 12.74 29.16
C PRO A 245 6.37 13.38 29.65
N PRO A 246 6.91 12.92 30.80
CA PRO A 246 8.11 13.51 31.37
C PRO A 246 9.27 13.40 30.40
N ILE A 247 10.02 14.49 30.28
CA ILE A 247 11.25 14.57 29.50
C ILE A 247 12.25 13.64 30.17
N ILE A 248 12.69 12.59 29.46
CA ILE A 248 13.77 11.72 29.90
C ILE A 248 15.07 12.46 29.62
N ASP A 249 15.65 13.07 30.66
CA ASP A 249 17.02 13.59 30.60
C ASP A 249 17.99 12.43 30.79
N TRP A 250 18.98 12.34 29.89
CA TRP A 250 20.00 11.31 29.92
C TRP A 250 21.32 11.94 30.37
N ASP A 251 21.83 11.50 31.53
CA ASP A 251 23.14 11.94 32.01
C ASP A 251 24.26 11.15 31.29
N ASP A 252 25.43 11.79 31.13
CA ASP A 252 26.56 11.39 30.25
C ASP A 252 27.24 10.04 30.62
N GLU A 253 26.74 9.30 31.61
CA GLU A 253 27.25 7.98 32.02
C GLU A 253 26.27 6.82 31.80
N GLY A 254 25.07 7.08 31.25
CA GLY A 254 24.24 6.04 30.63
C GLY A 254 23.55 5.03 31.55
N ASP A 255 23.19 5.40 32.79
CA ASP A 255 22.27 4.60 33.61
C ASP A 255 20.94 5.32 33.87
N ALA A 256 19.82 4.61 33.70
CA ALA A 256 18.48 5.17 33.77
C ALA A 256 17.89 4.95 35.16
N THR A 257 17.80 6.01 35.98
CA THR A 257 17.11 5.93 37.28
C THR A 257 15.67 6.41 37.13
N ILE A 258 14.71 5.52 37.38
CA ILE A 258 13.28 5.86 37.48
C ILE A 258 13.00 6.23 38.94
N PRO A 259 12.59 7.47 39.28
CA PRO A 259 12.19 7.79 40.64
C PRO A 259 10.88 7.05 40.99
N ALA A 260 10.87 6.38 42.13
CA ALA A 260 9.70 5.64 42.60
C ALA A 260 8.52 6.60 42.88
N PRO A 261 7.27 6.24 42.51
CA PRO A 261 6.11 7.07 42.79
C PRO A 261 5.81 7.14 44.29
N PRO A 262 5.22 8.24 44.79
CA PRO A 262 4.93 8.39 46.20
C PRO A 262 3.85 7.42 46.66
N LEU A 263 4.10 6.73 47.77
CA LEU A 263 3.12 5.87 48.43
C LEU A 263 2.00 6.76 49.03
N GLY A 264 0.84 6.74 48.39
CA GLY A 264 -0.39 7.36 48.88
C GLY A 264 -1.04 6.54 50.01
N ARG A 265 -1.58 7.25 51.00
CA ARG A 265 -2.23 6.76 52.22
C ARG A 265 -3.56 6.06 51.99
#